data_AF-A0ABD3KIU4-F1
#
_entry.id   AF-A0ABD3KIU4-F1
#
_cell.length_a   1.000
_cell.length_b   1.000
_cell.length_c   1.000
_cell.angle_alpha   90.00
_cell.angle_beta   90.00
_cell.angle_gamma   90.00
#
_symmetry.space_group_name_H-M   'P 1'
#
loop_
_entity.id
_entity.type
_entity.pdbx_description
1 polymer ?
#
loop_
_entity_poly.entity_id
_entity_poly.type
_entity_poly.pdbx_seq_one_letter_code
_entity_poly.pdbx_strand_id
1 'polypeptide(L)' 'MRPWILCLAIIGMVLIHHGAVAAPIKPGVLDPCKSPNPPPGCHANPHAPRAPANNYNRGCSKINRCRGG' A
#
# COMPACT_ATOMS: atom_id res chain seq x y z
N MET A 1 11.88 -42.28 24.90
CA MET A 1 11.13 -41.38 24.01
C MET A 1 9.64 -41.62 24.23
N ARG A 2 8.88 -40.67 24.78
CA ARG A 2 7.43 -40.90 25.00
C ARG A 2 6.70 -40.87 23.65
N PRO A 3 5.88 -41.88 23.31
CA PRO A 3 5.26 -42.00 21.99
C PRO A 3 4.35 -40.81 21.64
N TRP A 4 3.75 -40.15 22.63
CA TRP A 4 2.94 -38.94 22.41
C TRP A 4 3.74 -37.73 21.92
N ILE A 5 5.03 -37.64 22.24
CA ILE A 5 5.88 -36.54 21.75
C ILE A 5 6.07 -36.65 20.23
N LEU A 6 6.21 -37.89 19.73
CA LEU A 6 6.28 -38.15 18.29
C LEU A 6 4.98 -37.77 17.59
N CYS A 7 3.82 -38.10 18.17
CA CYS A 7 2.52 -37.72 17.60
C CYS A 7 2.36 -36.20 17.51
N LEU A 8 2.70 -35.45 18.56
CA LEU A 8 2.62 -33.99 18.56
C LEU A 8 3.59 -33.36 17.55
N ALA A 9 4.80 -33.91 17.42
CA ALA A 9 5.78 -33.45 16.44
C ALA A 9 5.29 -33.62 15.00
N ILE A 10 4.67 -34.77 14.69
CA ILE A 10 4.11 -35.04 13.35
C ILE A 10 2.98 -34.06 13.03
N ILE A 11 2.06 -33.83 13.96
CA ILE A 11 0.94 -32.87 13.78
C ILE A 11 1.48 -31.45 13.55
N GLY A 12 2.49 -31.03 14.31
CA GLY A 12 3.13 -29.72 14.15
C GLY A 12 3.75 -29.54 12.76
N MET A 13 4.49 -30.53 12.25
CA MET A 13 5.08 -30.46 10.92
C MET A 13 4.03 -30.36 9.81
N VAL A 14 2.93 -31.11 9.91
CA VAL A 14 1.84 -31.07 8.93
C VAL A 14 1.17 -29.70 8.91
N LEU A 15 0.92 -29.10 10.07
CA LEU A 15 0.32 -27.76 10.17
C LEU A 15 1.23 -26.66 9.60
N ILE A 16 2.56 -26.79 9.75
CA ILE A 16 3.52 -25.83 9.19
C ILE A 16 3.64 -26.00 7.67
N HIS A 17 3.62 -27.23 7.17
CA HIS A 17 3.66 -27.51 5.73
C HIS A 17 2.40 -27.02 5.01
N HIS A 18 1.25 -27.05 5.69
CA HIS A 18 0.01 -26.43 5.22
C HIS A 18 -0.19 -24.99 5.71
N GLY A 19 0.83 -24.43 6.38
CA GLY A 19 0.85 -23.07 6.89
C GLY A 19 0.50 -22.14 5.74
N ALA A 20 -0.69 -21.56 5.84
CA ALA A 20 -1.35 -20.83 4.77
C ALA A 20 -0.36 -19.89 4.11
N VAL A 21 -0.09 -20.14 2.82
CA VAL A 21 0.54 -19.13 1.96
C VAL A 21 -0.43 -17.95 2.01
N ALA A 22 -0.09 -16.93 2.80
CA ALA A 22 -0.88 -15.72 2.88
C ALA A 22 -0.93 -15.18 1.46
N ALA A 23 -2.13 -15.19 0.86
CA ALA A 23 -2.31 -14.65 -0.46
C ALA A 23 -1.82 -13.20 -0.43
N PRO A 24 -0.92 -12.80 -1.34
CA PRO A 24 -0.40 -11.44 -1.32
C PRO A 24 -1.58 -10.48 -1.44
N ILE A 25 -1.66 -9.54 -0.49
CA ILE A 25 -2.68 -8.51 -0.48
C ILE A 25 -2.56 -7.73 -1.80
N LYS A 26 -3.68 -7.52 -2.49
CA LYS A 26 -3.69 -6.75 -3.75
C LYS A 26 -3.04 -5.38 -3.50
N PRO A 27 -2.10 -4.92 -4.35
CA PRO A 27 -1.39 -3.66 -4.15
C PRO A 27 -2.31 -2.46 -3.91
N GLY A 28 -3.46 -2.42 -4.60
CA GLY A 28 -4.49 -1.39 -4.45
C GLY A 28 -5.13 -1.27 -3.05
N VAL A 29 -4.96 -2.26 -2.18
CA VAL A 29 -5.46 -2.23 -0.79
C VAL A 29 -4.52 -1.42 0.10
N LEU A 30 -3.21 -1.55 -0.13
CA LEU A 30 -2.18 -0.82 0.62
C LEU A 30 -1.96 0.57 0.04
N ASP A 31 -2.00 0.68 -1.29
CA ASP A 31 -1.78 1.90 -2.02
C ASP A 31 -2.95 2.14 -2.99
N PRO A 32 -3.88 3.05 -2.66
CA PRO A 32 -5.03 3.38 -3.52
C PRO A 32 -4.62 3.79 -4.94
N CYS A 33 -3.42 4.34 -5.14
CA CYS A 33 -2.91 4.70 -6.47
C CYS A 33 -2.50 3.50 -7.32
N LYS A 34 -2.34 2.32 -6.73
CA LYS A 34 -2.12 1.05 -7.43
C LYS A 34 -3.41 0.27 -7.68
N SER A 35 -4.57 0.85 -7.35
CA SER A 35 -5.86 0.23 -7.65
C SER A 35 -6.20 0.36 -9.14
N PRO A 36 -7.06 -0.52 -9.70
CA PRO A 36 -7.51 -0.41 -11.09
C PRO A 36 -8.25 0.90 -11.41
N ASN A 37 -8.83 1.54 -10.40
CA ASN A 37 -9.53 2.83 -10.51
C ASN A 37 -8.96 3.82 -9.47
N PRO A 38 -7.76 4.37 -9.72
CA PRO A 38 -7.09 5.22 -8.76
C PRO A 38 -7.82 6.55 -8.55
N PRO A 39 -7.80 7.11 -7.34
CA PRO A 39 -8.42 8.40 -7.07
C PRO A 39 -7.70 9.54 -7.80
N PRO A 40 -8.37 10.70 -7.99
CA PRO A 40 -7.74 11.89 -8.55
C PRO A 40 -6.49 12.30 -7.76
N GLY A 41 -5.42 12.69 -8.45
CA GLY A 41 -4.16 13.10 -7.84
C GLY A 41 -3.11 12.00 -7.69
N CYS A 42 -3.43 10.75 -8.05
CA CYS A 42 -2.42 9.71 -8.24
C CYS A 42 -1.62 9.99 -9.52
N HIS A 43 -0.35 10.35 -9.36
CA HIS A 43 0.55 10.59 -10.48
C HIS A 43 1.32 9.31 -10.83
N ALA A 44 1.32 8.94 -12.12
CA ALA A 44 2.12 7.81 -12.61
C ALA A 44 3.64 8.04 -12.42
N ASN A 45 4.06 9.30 -12.41
CA ASN A 45 5.42 9.71 -12.07
C ASN A 45 5.43 10.35 -10.67
N PRO A 46 6.12 9.77 -9.67
CA PRO A 46 6.24 10.32 -8.31
C PRO A 46 6.86 11.72 -8.24
N HIS A 47 7.62 12.10 -9.26
CA HIS A 47 8.29 13.39 -9.38
C HIS A 47 7.51 14.39 -10.23
N ALA A 48 6.32 14.02 -10.73
CA ALA A 48 5.50 14.94 -11.48
C ALA A 48 5.05 16.12 -10.60
N PRO A 49 4.92 17.33 -11.16
CA PRO A 49 4.28 18.44 -10.48
C PRO A 49 2.85 18.05 -10.07
N ARG A 50 2.43 18.45 -8.88
CA ARG A 50 1.06 18.25 -8.41
C ARG A 50 0.08 18.90 -9.38
N ALA A 51 -0.94 18.15 -9.80
CA ALA A 51 -2.02 18.72 -10.58
C ALA A 51 -2.80 19.73 -9.72
N PRO A 52 -3.15 20.91 -10.24
CA PRO A 52 -3.97 21.85 -9.50
C PRO A 52 -5.38 21.27 -9.28
N ALA A 53 -5.90 21.40 -8.06
CA ALA A 53 -7.23 20.87 -7.71
C ALA A 53 -8.38 21.62 -8.38
N ASN A 54 -8.12 22.83 -8.89
CA ASN A 54 -9.08 23.65 -9.61
C ASN A 54 -8.36 24.45 -10.71
N ASN A 55 -9.12 24.88 -11.72
CA ASN A 55 -8.60 25.70 -12.82
C ASN A 55 -8.38 27.18 -12.40
N TYR A 56 -8.71 27.54 -11.16
CA TYR A 56 -8.60 28.91 -10.68
C TYR A 56 -7.21 29.16 -10.10
N ASN A 57 -6.45 30.04 -10.76
CA ASN A 57 -5.19 30.51 -10.21
C ASN A 57 -5.46 31.65 -9.23
N ARG A 58 -5.30 31.40 -7.92
CA ARG A 58 -5.36 32.45 -6.88
C ARG A 58 -4.28 33.52 -7.02
N GLY A 59 -3.29 33.30 -7.90
CA GLY A 59 -2.11 34.14 -8.03
C GLY A 59 -1.22 34.05 -6.79
N CYS A 60 -0.01 34.60 -6.89
CA CYS A 60 0.85 34.75 -5.74
C CYS A 60 0.72 36.16 -5.15
N SER A 61 0.34 36.25 -3.89
CA SER A 61 0.32 37.51 -3.15
C SER A 61 1.15 37.38 -1.87
N LYS A 62 1.58 38.52 -1.32
CA LYS A 62 2.33 38.58 -0.05
C LYS A 62 1.57 37.92 1.11
N ILE A 63 0.24 37.93 1.03
CA ILE A 63 -0.67 37.29 1.99
C ILE A 63 -0.64 35.76 1.82
N ASN A 64 -0.64 35.27 0.58
CA ASN A 64 -0.76 33.84 0.26
C ASN A 64 0.57 33.07 0.32
N ARG A 65 1.72 33.75 0.50
CA ARG A 65 3.08 33.19 0.67
C ARG A 65 3.33 31.92 -0.15
N CYS A 66 3.56 32.05 -1.45
CA CYS A 66 3.83 30.89 -2.30
C CYS A 66 5.22 30.33 -2.02
N ARG A 67 5.34 29.00 -1.94
CA ARG A 67 6.64 28.33 -1.92
C ARG A 67 7.17 28.25 -3.36
N GLY A 68 8.33 28.88 -3.61
CA GLY A 68 9.03 28.83 -4.90
C GLY A 68 9.02 30.13 -5.69
N GLY A 69 9.32 31.26 -5.01
CA GLY A 69 9.61 32.52 -5.69
C GLY A 69 10.85 32.42 -6.57
#